data_AF-A0A1C5PMF2-F1
#
_entry.id   AF-A0A1C5PMF2-F1
#
_cell.length_a   1.000
_cell.length_b   1.000
_cell.length_c   1.000
_cell.angle_alpha   90.00
_cell.angle_beta   90.00
_cell.angle_gamma   90.00
#
_symmetry.space_group_name_H-M   'P 1'
#
loop_
_entity.id
_entity.type
_entity.pdbx_description
1 polymer ?
#
loop_
_entity_poly.entity_id
_entity_poly.type
_entity_poly.pdbx_seq_one_letter_code
_entity_poly.pdbx_strand_id
1 'polypeptide(L)' 'MKRMKVLLQKTVLETYIREDNKLIHLVINSEEIITTETHPLYVNDRGFVNAGELTLSDKLLDTHGSHLSIEKK' A
#
# COMPACT_ATOMS: atom_id res chain seq x y z
N MET A 1 33.39 6.77 0.47
CA MET A 1 32.71 7.02 -0.81
C MET A 1 31.24 6.61 -0.67
N LYS A 2 30.30 7.55 -0.64
CA LYS A 2 28.85 7.24 -0.56
C LYS A 2 28.42 6.65 -1.92
N ARG A 3 27.94 5.41 -1.94
CA ARG A 3 27.33 4.83 -3.15
C ARG A 3 26.08 5.63 -3.50
N MET A 4 26.07 6.24 -4.69
CA MET A 4 24.90 6.89 -5.27
C MET A 4 23.87 5.80 -5.60
N LYS A 5 22.73 5.79 -4.90
CA LYS A 5 21.63 4.85 -5.16
C LYS A 5 20.92 5.32 -6.43
N VAL A 6 21.23 4.71 -7.58
CA VAL A 6 20.53 4.98 -8.85
C VAL A 6 19.11 4.45 -8.70
N LEU A 7 18.11 5.34 -8.73
CA LEU A 7 16.70 4.97 -8.79
C LEU A 7 16.40 4.49 -10.22
N LEU A 8 16.43 3.18 -10.43
CA LEU A 8 16.02 2.57 -11.69
C LEU A 8 14.48 2.54 -11.72
N GLN A 9 13.87 3.49 -12.42
CA GLN A 9 12.43 3.46 -12.68
C GLN A 9 12.10 2.27 -13.59
N LYS A 10 10.97 1.59 -13.33
CA LYS A 10 10.47 0.51 -14.19
C LYS A 10 9.39 1.04 -15.13
N THR A 11 9.43 0.63 -16.39
CA THR A 11 8.38 0.94 -17.36
C THR A 11 7.12 0.13 -17.05
N VAL A 12 5.96 0.79 -17.09
CA VAL A 12 4.66 0.11 -17.00
C VAL A 12 4.46 -0.70 -18.29
N LEU A 13 4.18 -1.99 -18.15
CA LEU A 13 3.97 -2.88 -19.30
C LEU A 13 2.52 -2.84 -19.79
N GLU A 14 1.56 -2.78 -18.86
CA GLU A 14 0.13 -2.84 -19.15
C GLU A 14 -0.67 -2.14 -18.04
N THR A 15 -1.84 -1.62 -18.40
CA THR A 15 -2.81 -1.04 -17.49
C THR A 15 -4.17 -1.72 -17.65
N TYR A 16 -4.91 -1.83 -16.55
CA TYR A 16 -6.23 -2.46 -16.52
C TYR A 16 -7.25 -1.48 -15.95
N ILE A 17 -8.47 -1.50 -16.51
CA ILE A 17 -9.63 -0.82 -15.95
C ILE A 17 -10.56 -1.89 -15.38
N ARG A 18 -10.92 -1.75 -14.11
CA ARG A 18 -11.82 -2.65 -13.41
C ARG A 18 -12.95 -1.84 -12.80
N GLU A 19 -14.18 -2.23 -13.11
CA GLU A 19 -15.37 -1.72 -12.43
C GLU A 19 -15.63 -2.55 -11.16
N ASP A 20 -15.93 -1.87 -10.07
CA ASP A 20 -16.26 -2.49 -8.80
C ASP A 20 -17.34 -1.65 -8.10
N ASN A 21 -18.24 -2.29 -7.38
CA ASN A 21 -19.33 -1.62 -6.66
C ASN A 21 -18.99 -1.34 -5.19
N LYS A 22 -17.83 -1.81 -4.71
CA LYS A 22 -17.40 -1.63 -3.33
C LYS A 22 -15.97 -1.10 -3.27
N LEU A 23 -15.81 0.06 -2.63
CA LEU A 23 -14.53 0.65 -2.29
C LEU A 23 -14.41 0.74 -0.77
N ILE A 24 -13.17 0.67 -0.28
CA ILE A 24 -12.84 0.93 1.12
C ILE A 24 -12.02 2.20 1.23
N HIS A 25 -12.13 2.87 2.38
CA HIS A 25 -11.42 4.09 2.69
C HIS A 25 -10.44 3.80 3.82
N LEU A 26 -9.14 3.92 3.54
CA LEU A 26 -8.06 3.78 4.51
C LEU A 26 -7.45 5.15 4.80
N VAL A 27 -7.17 5.43 6.07
CA VAL A 27 -6.32 6.55 6.48
C VAL A 27 -4.99 5.95 6.92
N ILE A 28 -3.89 6.31 6.27
CA ILE A 28 -2.55 5.77 6.53
C ILE A 28 -1.61 6.95 6.74
N ASN A 29 -1.06 7.11 7.95
CA ASN A 29 -0.24 8.27 8.32
C ASN A 29 -0.88 9.61 7.89
N SER A 30 -2.16 9.82 8.22
CA SER A 30 -2.96 10.98 7.82
C SER A 30 -3.20 11.18 6.31
N GLU A 31 -2.79 10.25 5.44
CA GLU A 31 -3.13 10.25 4.01
C GLU A 31 -4.34 9.35 3.72
N GLU A 32 -5.23 9.78 2.83
CA GLU A 32 -6.40 8.99 2.42
C GLU A 32 -6.09 8.12 1.20
N ILE A 33 -6.35 6.81 1.31
CA ILE A 33 -6.30 5.85 0.19
C ILE A 33 -7.69 5.24 0.00
N ILE A 34 -8.28 5.44 -1.18
CA ILE A 34 -9.53 4.79 -1.58
C ILE A 34 -9.19 3.70 -2.58
N THR A 35 -9.57 2.45 -2.28
CA THR A 35 -9.20 1.30 -3.10
C THR A 35 -10.24 0.18 -3.03
N THR A 36 -10.15 -0.80 -3.94
CA THR A 36 -10.99 -2.00 -3.90
C THR A 36 -10.62 -2.87 -2.70
N GLU A 37 -11.58 -3.63 -2.18
CA GLU A 37 -11.36 -4.55 -1.05
C GLU A 37 -10.19 -5.54 -1.29
N THR A 38 -10.04 -6.00 -2.53
CA THR A 38 -9.01 -6.98 -2.92
C THR A 38 -7.69 -6.34 -3.36
N HIS A 39 -7.51 -5.03 -3.21
CA HIS A 39 -6.24 -4.40 -3.59
C HIS A 39 -5.16 -4.82 -2.60
N PRO A 40 -4.04 -5.39 -3.05
CA PRO A 40 -3.01 -5.90 -2.14
C PRO A 40 -2.18 -4.75 -1.56
N LEU A 41 -2.01 -4.75 -0.24
CA LEU A 41 -1.09 -3.88 0.51
C LEU A 41 -0.03 -4.75 1.20
N TYR A 42 1.21 -4.26 1.25
CA TYR A 42 2.31 -5.03 1.85
C TYR A 42 2.40 -4.78 3.35
N VAL A 43 2.07 -5.80 4.14
CA VAL A 43 2.12 -5.79 5.60
C VAL A 43 3.44 -6.41 6.06
N ASN A 44 4.11 -5.76 7.02
CA ASN A 44 5.36 -6.27 7.59
C ASN A 44 5.17 -7.70 8.12
N ASP A 45 6.15 -8.57 7.85
CA ASP A 45 6.17 -10.00 8.25
C ASP A 45 5.04 -10.89 7.70
N ARG A 46 4.07 -10.34 6.97
CA ARG A 46 2.92 -11.07 6.39
C ARG A 46 2.90 -11.07 4.86
N GLY A 47 3.56 -10.09 4.22
CA GLY A 47 3.55 -9.94 2.78
C GLY A 47 2.29 -9.23 2.27
N PHE A 48 1.82 -9.57 1.07
CA PHE A 48 0.64 -8.95 0.49
C PHE A 48 -0.65 -9.45 1.14
N VAL A 49 -1.44 -8.50 1.67
CA VAL A 49 -2.75 -8.73 2.31
C VAL A 49 -3.78 -7.87 1.59
N ASN A 50 -5.00 -8.38 1.43
CA ASN A 50 -6.10 -7.61 0.86
C ASN A 50 -6.44 -6.43 1.75
N ALA A 51 -6.72 -5.27 1.14
CA ALA A 51 -7.05 -4.05 1.86
C ALA A 51 -8.25 -4.23 2.82
N GLY A 52 -9.24 -5.06 2.44
CA GLY A 52 -10.40 -5.38 3.28
C GLY A 52 -10.10 -6.23 4.52
N GLU A 53 -8.94 -6.88 4.57
CA GLU A 53 -8.51 -7.74 5.68
C GLU A 53 -7.56 -7.02 6.65
N LEU A 54 -7.27 -5.73 6.40
CA LEU A 54 -6.39 -4.93 7.24
C LEU A 54 -7.07 -4.54 8.55
N THR A 55 -6.25 -4.48 9.59
CA THR A 55 -6.62 -4.11 10.95
C THR A 55 -5.78 -2.93 11.42
N LEU A 56 -6.24 -2.20 12.44
CA LEU A 56 -5.48 -1.09 13.04
C LEU A 56 -4.16 -1.52 13.69
N SER A 57 -3.98 -2.82 13.94
CA SER A 57 -2.73 -3.39 14.44
C SER A 57 -1.72 -3.70 13.33
N ASP A 58 -2.14 -3.70 12.07
CA ASP A 58 -1.23 -3.98 10.96
C ASP A 58 -0.29 -2.80 10.71
N LYS A 59 0.96 -3.13 10.39
CA LYS A 59 2.01 -2.16 10.04
C LYS A 59 2.38 -2.36 8.58
N LEU A 60 2.08 -1.36 7.75
CA LEU A 60 2.52 -1.34 6.36
C LEU A 60 3.97 -0.88 6.26
N LEU A 61 4.61 -1.10 5.12
CA LEU A 61 5.97 -0.60 4.86
C LEU A 61 5.96 0.44 3.75
N ASP A 62 6.71 1.53 3.95
CA ASP A 62 7.04 2.46 2.88
C ASP A 62 8.21 1.95 2.02
N THR A 63 8.57 2.73 0.99
CA THR A 63 9.68 2.40 0.08
C THR A 63 11.07 2.41 0.74
N HIS A 64 11.18 2.94 1.96
CA HIS A 64 12.38 2.98 2.79
C HIS A 64 12.40 1.89 3.86
N GLY A 65 11.33 1.10 4.00
CA GLY A 65 11.16 0.09 5.03
C GLY A 65 10.68 0.64 6.38
N SER A 66 10.23 1.89 6.43
CA SER A 66 9.61 2.47 7.62
C SER A 66 8.17 1.98 7.77
N HIS A 67 7.70 1.89 9.02
CA HIS A 67 6.32 1.49 9.28
C HIS A 67 5.33 2.64 9.04
N LEU A 68 4.22 2.33 8.37
CA LEU A 68 3.05 3.20 8.24
C LEU A 68 1.92 2.64 9.10
N SER A 69 1.19 3.53 9.80
CA SER A 69 0.10 3.15 10.71
C SER A 69 -1.24 3.37 10.03
N ILE A 70 -2.17 2.43 10.25
CA ILE A 70 -3.55 2.54 9.79
C ILE A 70 -4.37 3.23 10.88
N GLU A 71 -5.10 4.26 10.49
CA GLU A 71 -5.88 5.11 11.37
C GLU A 71 -7.38 4.91 11.12
N LYS A 72 -8.20 5.20 12.15
CA LYS A 72 -9.63 5.38 11.94
C LYS A 72 -9.85 6.79 11.38
N LYS A 73 -10.72 6.88 10.39
CA LYS A 73 -11.30 8.16 9.97
C LYS A 73 -12.09 8.80 11.11
#